data_AF-A0A0E3BLK7-F1
#
_entry.id   AF-A0A0E3BLK7-F1
#
_cell.length_a   1.000
_cell.length_b   1.000
_cell.length_c   1.000
_cell.angle_alpha   90.00
_cell.angle_beta   90.00
_cell.angle_gamma   90.00
#
_symmetry.space_group_name_H-M   'P 1'
#
loop_
_entity.id
_entity.type
_entity.pdbx_description
1 polymer ?
#
loop_
_entity_poly.entity_id
_entity_poly.type
_entity_poly.pdbx_seq_one_letter_code
_entity_poly.pdbx_strand_id
1 'polypeptide(L)' 'MTEENHCYENPVAERINKTLKFEFGLHNTFNCFKEAQIALNQAASLYNSFRLHQHLCYLTPDFVHQTA' A
#
# COMPACT_ATOMS: atom_id res chain seq x y z
N MET A 1 -12.35 -24.37 0.49
CA MET A 1 -13.02 -23.55 1.51
C MET A 1 -12.29 -22.21 1.53
N THR A 2 -12.41 -21.44 0.46
CA THR A 2 -11.79 -20.12 0.32
C THR A 2 -12.85 -19.12 0.71
N GLU A 3 -12.79 -18.65 1.96
CA GLU A 3 -13.64 -17.55 2.40
C GLU A 3 -13.15 -16.29 1.68
N GLU A 4 -14.04 -15.66 0.93
CA GLU A 4 -13.83 -14.49 0.08
C GLU A 4 -13.45 -13.22 0.89
N ASN A 5 -12.41 -13.25 1.73
CA ASN A 5 -11.88 -12.05 2.41
C ASN A 5 -10.58 -12.26 3.20
N HIS A 6 -9.86 -13.38 3.03
CA HIS A 6 -8.56 -13.52 3.67
C HIS A 6 -7.49 -12.68 2.93
N CYS A 7 -7.15 -11.52 3.49
CA CYS A 7 -6.10 -10.63 2.96
C CYS A 7 -4.71 -11.30 2.86
N TYR A 8 -4.49 -12.40 3.60
CA TYR A 8 -3.29 -13.24 3.52
C TYR A 8 -3.32 -14.24 2.35
N GLU A 9 -4.48 -14.50 1.75
CA GLU A 9 -4.61 -15.33 0.55
C GLU A 9 -4.68 -14.50 -0.73
N ASN A 10 -4.69 -13.17 -0.61
CA ASN A 10 -4.68 -12.27 -1.75
C ASN A 10 -3.23 -11.88 -2.12
N PRO A 11 -2.64 -12.47 -3.18
CA PRO A 11 -1.26 -12.20 -3.56
C PRO A 11 -1.02 -10.73 -3.97
N VAL A 12 -2.07 -10.02 -4.42
CA VAL A 12 -2.00 -8.58 -4.70
C VAL A 12 -1.87 -7.81 -3.39
N ALA A 13 -2.71 -8.12 -2.39
CA ALA A 13 -2.65 -7.47 -1.07
C ALA A 13 -1.31 -7.74 -0.37
N GLU A 14 -0.77 -8.95 -0.45
CA GLU A 14 0.55 -9.27 0.09
C GLU A 14 1.65 -8.41 -0.57
N ARG A 15 1.62 -8.25 -1.89
CA ARG A 15 2.61 -7.43 -2.61
C ARG A 15 2.52 -5.94 -2.22
N ILE A 16 1.31 -5.43 -2.05
CA ILE A 16 1.08 -4.06 -1.55
C ILE A 16 1.63 -3.93 -0.13
N ASN A 17 1.30 -4.86 0.76
CA ASN A 17 1.78 -4.85 2.14
C ASN A 17 3.30 -4.95 2.24
N LYS A 18 3.93 -5.80 1.41
CA LYS A 18 5.39 -5.92 1.33
C LYS A 18 6.03 -4.60 0.90
N THR A 19 5.48 -3.95 -0.12
CA THR A 19 5.90 -2.61 -0.54
C THR A 19 5.82 -1.63 0.63
N LEU A 20 4.64 -1.50 1.23
CA LEU A 20 4.38 -0.54 2.30
C LEU A 20 5.32 -0.75 3.50
N LYS A 21 5.60 -2.02 3.85
CA LYS A 21 6.53 -2.35 4.93
C LYS A 21 7.98 -2.00 4.59
N PHE A 22 8.49 -2.45 3.44
CA PHE A 22 9.92 -2.37 3.15
C PHE A 22 10.34 -1.09 2.42
N GLU A 23 9.51 -0.55 1.52
CA GLU A 23 9.83 0.66 0.74
C GLU A 23 9.43 1.95 1.48
N PHE A 24 8.36 1.91 2.30
CA PHE A 24 7.84 3.09 3.01
C PHE A 24 8.16 3.10 4.51
N GLY A 25 9.06 2.23 4.96
CA GLY A 25 9.57 2.25 6.34
C GLY A 25 8.58 1.80 7.42
N LEU A 26 7.42 1.24 7.04
CA LEU A 26 6.44 0.70 8.00
C LEU A 26 6.86 -0.62 8.64
N HIS A 27 8.01 -1.18 8.25
CA HIS A 27 8.63 -2.31 8.94
C HIS A 27 9.19 -1.93 10.33
N ASN A 28 9.45 -0.64 10.56
CA ASN A 28 10.02 -0.17 11.81
C ASN A 28 8.99 -0.19 12.96
N THR A 29 9.49 -0.31 14.19
CA THR A 29 8.67 -0.16 15.39
C THR A 29 8.41 1.31 15.67
N PHE A 30 7.16 1.65 15.97
CA PHE A 30 6.75 3.00 16.37
C PHE A 30 6.60 3.10 17.88
N ASN A 31 6.88 4.27 18.46
CA ASN A 31 6.80 4.47 19.91
C ASN A 31 5.35 4.62 20.39
N CYS A 32 4.47 5.11 19.52
CA CYS A 32 3.04 5.21 19.83
C CYS A 32 2.15 4.92 18.61
N PHE A 33 0.90 4.53 18.89
CA PHE A 33 -0.10 4.25 17.86
C PHE A 33 -0.36 5.45 16.95
N LYS A 34 -0.31 6.67 17.49
CA LYS A 34 -0.53 7.91 16.73
C LYS A 34 0.55 8.13 15.67
N GLU A 35 1.81 7.89 16.00
CA GLU A 35 2.92 7.95 15.03
C GLU A 35 2.76 6.91 13.92
N ALA A 36 2.43 5.67 14.30
CA ALA A 36 2.17 4.60 13.34
C ALA A 36 1.03 4.97 12.37
N GLN A 37 -0.05 5.57 12.89
CA GLN A 37 -1.19 5.99 12.08
C GLN A 37 -0.83 7.12 11.11
N ILE A 38 -0.02 8.10 11.54
CA ILE A 38 0.46 9.18 10.67
C ILE A 38 1.35 8.61 9.56
N ALA A 39 2.32 7.76 9.92
CA ALA A 39 3.22 7.12 8.97
C ALA A 39 2.45 6.25 7.96
N LEU A 40 1.44 5.51 8.43
CA LEU A 40 0.57 4.69 7.57
C LEU A 40 -0.19 5.55 6.56
N ASN A 41 -0.80 6.65 7.01
CA ASN A 41 -1.51 7.57 6.12
C ASN A 41 -0.58 8.20 5.08
N GLN A 42 0.62 8.61 5.49
CA GLN A 42 1.63 9.14 4.57
C GLN A 42 2.08 8.10 3.56
N ALA A 43 2.36 6.87 3.99
CA ALA A 43 2.74 5.78 3.11
C ALA A 43 1.64 5.43 2.10
N ALA A 44 0.38 5.41 2.55
CA ALA A 44 -0.77 5.17 1.67
C ALA A 44 -0.91 6.26 0.61
N SER A 45 -0.84 7.53 1.00
CA SER A 45 -0.88 8.66 0.05
C SER A 45 0.28 8.62 -0.93
N LEU A 46 1.50 8.34 -0.47
CA LEU A 46 2.66 8.26 -1.36
C LEU A 46 2.56 7.09 -2.35
N TYR A 47 2.08 5.94 -1.89
CA TYR A 47 1.83 4.78 -2.74
C TYR A 47 0.83 5.13 -3.85
N ASN A 48 -0.28 5.78 -3.49
CA ASN A 48 -1.35 6.09 -4.43
C ASN A 48 -1.01 7.22 -5.40
N SER A 49 -0.27 8.24 -4.96
CA SER A 49 -0.05 9.46 -5.75
C SER A 49 1.31 9.52 -6.45
N PHE A 50 2.35 8.84 -5.94
CA PHE A 50 3.72 8.99 -6.46
C PHE A 50 4.36 7.70 -6.95
N ARG A 51 3.90 6.53 -6.50
CA ARG A 51 4.47 5.26 -6.96
C ARG A 51 4.00 4.97 -8.38
N LEU A 52 4.95 4.79 -9.30
CA LEU A 52 4.67 4.37 -10.67
C LEU A 52 4.57 2.85 -10.73
N HIS A 53 3.48 2.34 -11.30
CA HIS A 53 3.27 0.90 -11.42
C HIS A 53 3.47 0.45 -12.87
N GLN A 54 4.40 -0.48 -13.08
CA GLN A 54 4.66 -1.06 -14.41
C GLN A 54 3.40 -1.68 -15.05
N HIS A 55 2.58 -2.36 -14.23
CA HIS A 55 1.32 -2.95 -14.68
C HIS A 55 0.25 -1.91 -15.03
N LEU A 56 0.40 -0.67 -14.55
CA LEU A 56 -0.45 0.47 -14.89
C LEU A 56 0.21 1.35 -15.96
N CYS A 57 1.11 0.80 -16.80
CA CYS A 57 1.84 1.57 -17.82
C CYS A 57 2.64 2.75 -17.25
N TYR A 58 3.24 2.58 -16.06
CA TYR A 58 3.92 3.65 -15.31
C TYR A 58 2.99 4.79 -14.88
N LEU A 59 1.70 4.53 -14.70
CA LEU A 59 0.76 5.44 -14.07
C LEU A 59 0.68 5.17 -12.56
N THR A 60 0.14 6.15 -11.84
CA THR A 60 -0.12 6.06 -10.40
C THR A 60 -1.52 5.50 -10.15
N PRO A 61 -1.75 4.79 -9.02
CA PRO A 61 -3.08 4.28 -8.68
C PRO A 61 -4.13 5.40 -8.69
N ASP A 62 -3.82 6.57 -8.12
CA ASP A 62 -4.73 7.71 -8.13
C ASP A 62 -5.08 8.16 -9.54
N PHE A 63 -4.11 8.21 -10.46
CA PHE A 63 -4.38 8.61 -11.84
C PHE A 63 -5.35 7.63 -12.51
N VAL A 64 -5.15 6.33 -12.34
CA VAL A 64 -6.01 5.30 -12.93
C VAL A 64 -7.41 5.32 -12.30
N HIS A 65 -7.51 5.49 -10.98
CA HIS A 65 -8.80 5.54 -10.30
C HIS A 65 -9.58 6.84 -10.54
N GLN A 66 -8.90 7.96 -10.77
CA GLN A 66 -9.56 9.24 -11.14
C GLN A 66 -10.00 9.28 -12.60
N THR A 67 -9.40 8.45 -13.47
CA THR A 67 -9.73 8.37 -14.90
C THR A 67 -10.68 7.22 -15.26
N ALA A 68 -11.05 6.38 -14.29
CA ALA A 68 -12.03 5.30 -14.41
C ALA A 68 -13.45 5.76 -14.05
#